data_AF-A0AAD1QZZ4-F1
#
_entry.id   AF-A0AAD1QZZ4-F1
#
_cell.length_a   1.000
_cell.length_b   1.000
_cell.length_c   1.000
_cell.angle_alpha   90.00
_cell.angle_beta   90.00
_cell.angle_gamma   90.00
#
_symmetry.space_group_name_H-M   'P 1'
#
loop_
_entity.id
_entity.type
_entity.pdbx_description
1 polymer ?
#
loop_
_entity_poly.entity_id
_entity_poly.type
_entity_poly.pdbx_seq_one_letter_code
_entity_poly.pdbx_strand_id
1 'polypeptide(L)'
;MALTGLLQRLNSMGYKNWIKAGHCLLLLKGSLQEFVVSEMKSFHRELRSKIPAALQNSSCQCKATGKTVIKCRNDLMHSSDMSVSANWLNDFGNKLQNLIAEFKHVPKIKDESGKILQVLSSDWFVEDCDRYETDGLPSREETTSLSVYEVEKQLIQQLLEETYFQIEDKNTWTQQDNDTLQTIKKFLSDNEDLHSDFKADIVRFESLYSHLTFAEGCSL
;
A
#
# COMPACT_ATOMS: atom_id res chain seq x y z
N MET A 1 3.72 -14.14 -25.03
CA MET A 1 4.63 -14.22 -23.87
C MET A 1 4.27 -13.22 -22.76
N ALA A 2 3.89 -11.97 -23.07
CA ALA A 2 3.42 -11.02 -22.05
C ALA A 2 2.11 -11.46 -21.35
N LEU A 3 1.10 -11.92 -22.12
CA LEU A 3 -0.19 -12.36 -21.57
C LEU A 3 -0.05 -13.57 -20.62
N THR A 4 0.84 -14.51 -20.95
CA THR A 4 1.14 -15.69 -20.11
C THR A 4 1.80 -15.32 -18.79
N GLY A 5 2.67 -14.30 -18.77
CA GLY A 5 3.30 -13.79 -17.54
C GLY A 5 2.29 -13.08 -16.64
N LEU A 6 1.43 -12.24 -17.22
CA LEU A 6 0.36 -11.54 -16.49
C LEU A 6 -0.64 -12.53 -15.86
N LEU A 7 -1.13 -13.51 -16.62
CA LEU A 7 -2.04 -14.53 -16.09
C LEU A 7 -1.39 -15.34 -14.97
N GLN A 8 -0.10 -15.66 -15.08
CA GLN A 8 0.64 -16.36 -14.04
C GLN A 8 0.78 -15.51 -12.77
N ARG A 9 1.13 -14.22 -12.90
CA ARG A 9 1.19 -13.27 -11.78
C ARG A 9 -0.16 -13.17 -11.08
N LEU A 10 -1.20 -12.85 -11.84
CA LEU A 10 -2.55 -12.63 -11.31
C LEU A 10 -3.15 -13.91 -10.74
N ASN A 11 -2.73 -15.11 -11.19
CA ASN A 11 -3.17 -16.38 -10.62
C ASN A 11 -2.30 -16.95 -9.49
N SER A 12 -1.16 -16.33 -9.18
CA SER A 12 -0.33 -16.70 -8.04
C SER A 12 -1.07 -16.46 -6.72
N MET A 13 -1.16 -17.50 -5.89
CA MET A 13 -1.88 -17.44 -4.61
C MET A 13 -1.29 -16.36 -3.68
N GLY A 14 0.03 -16.35 -3.53
CA GLY A 14 0.72 -15.39 -2.67
C GLY A 14 0.50 -13.96 -3.13
N TYR A 15 0.57 -13.73 -4.44
CA TYR A 15 0.36 -12.43 -5.05
C TYR A 15 -1.08 -11.93 -4.91
N LYS A 16 -2.08 -12.80 -5.18
CA LYS A 16 -3.49 -12.47 -4.94
C LYS A 16 -3.74 -12.03 -3.51
N ASN A 17 -3.19 -12.77 -2.55
CA ASN A 17 -3.37 -12.45 -1.14
C ASN A 17 -2.74 -11.09 -0.80
N TRP A 18 -1.57 -10.79 -1.38
CA TRP A 18 -0.88 -9.52 -1.21
C TRP A 18 -1.72 -8.36 -1.76
N ILE A 19 -2.25 -8.49 -2.98
CA ILE A 19 -3.14 -7.50 -3.61
C ILE A 19 -4.43 -7.31 -2.82
N LYS A 20 -5.10 -8.39 -2.38
CA LYS A 20 -6.31 -8.30 -1.56
C LYS A 20 -6.07 -7.53 -0.27
N ALA A 21 -5.00 -7.86 0.46
CA ALA A 21 -4.63 -7.20 1.70
C ALA A 21 -4.33 -5.72 1.47
N GLY A 22 -3.53 -5.41 0.43
CA GLY A 22 -3.20 -4.04 0.06
C GLY A 22 -4.42 -3.21 -0.34
N HIS A 23 -5.32 -3.76 -1.18
CA HIS A 23 -6.56 -3.10 -1.56
C HIS A 23 -7.43 -2.78 -0.33
N CYS A 24 -7.56 -3.74 0.59
CA CYS A 24 -8.29 -3.51 1.84
C CYS A 24 -7.70 -2.36 2.66
N LEU A 25 -6.37 -2.23 2.73
CA LEU A 25 -5.71 -1.11 3.39
C LEU A 25 -5.92 0.22 2.68
N LEU A 26 -5.93 0.24 1.34
CA LEU A 26 -6.21 1.45 0.56
C LEU A 26 -7.63 1.95 0.78
N LEU A 27 -8.62 1.05 0.75
CA LEU A 27 -10.02 1.37 1.07
C LEU A 27 -10.15 1.88 2.50
N LEU A 28 -9.57 1.16 3.46
CA LEU A 28 -9.60 1.57 4.86
C LEU A 28 -8.97 2.96 5.07
N LYS A 29 -7.81 3.23 4.45
CA LYS A 29 -7.15 4.54 4.48
C LYS A 29 -8.08 5.63 3.94
N GLY A 30 -8.70 5.41 2.79
CA GLY A 30 -9.64 6.36 2.18
C GLY A 30 -10.88 6.63 3.05
N SER A 31 -11.37 5.60 3.73
CA SER A 31 -12.52 5.68 4.66
C SER A 31 -12.20 6.47 5.94
N LEU A 32 -10.97 6.39 6.43
CA LEU A 32 -10.52 7.03 7.67
C LEU A 32 -10.00 8.45 7.47
N GLN A 33 -9.55 8.80 6.27
CA GLN A 33 -8.79 10.03 6.03
C GLN A 33 -9.54 11.29 6.51
N GLU A 34 -10.81 11.43 6.15
CA GLU A 34 -11.62 12.59 6.54
C GLU A 34 -11.86 12.65 8.06
N PHE A 35 -12.11 11.49 8.67
CA PHE A 35 -12.30 11.38 10.11
C PHE A 35 -11.03 11.82 10.85
N VAL A 36 -9.87 11.28 10.50
CA VAL A 36 -8.60 11.62 11.15
C VAL A 36 -8.27 13.11 10.97
N VAL A 37 -8.51 13.68 9.78
CA VAL A 37 -8.32 15.11 9.53
C VAL A 37 -9.25 15.96 10.39
N SER A 38 -10.51 15.55 10.54
CA SER A 38 -11.50 16.24 11.37
C SER A 38 -11.11 16.20 12.86
N GLU A 39 -10.77 15.03 13.38
CA GLU A 39 -10.36 14.85 14.78
C GLU A 39 -9.10 15.67 15.10
N MET A 40 -8.12 15.67 14.19
CA MET A 40 -6.93 16.50 14.33
C MET A 40 -7.26 18.01 14.37
N LYS A 41 -8.20 18.47 13.55
CA LYS A 41 -8.67 19.87 13.59
C LYS A 41 -9.39 20.19 14.90
N SER A 42 -10.24 19.29 15.38
CA SER A 42 -10.94 19.44 16.66
C SER A 42 -9.97 19.53 17.84
N PHE A 43 -8.98 18.63 17.87
CA PHE A 43 -7.93 18.65 18.88
C PHE A 43 -7.14 19.97 18.88
N HIS A 44 -6.75 20.47 17.70
CA HIS A 44 -6.08 21.78 17.62
C HIS A 44 -6.96 22.94 18.07
N ARG A 45 -8.26 22.92 17.75
CA ARG A 45 -9.20 23.94 18.28
C ARG A 45 -9.25 23.91 19.79
N GLU A 46 -9.31 22.72 20.39
CA GLU A 46 -9.32 22.56 21.84
C GLU A 46 -8.03 23.07 22.48
N LEU A 47 -6.86 22.69 21.93
CA LEU A 47 -5.58 23.22 22.40
C LEU A 47 -5.51 24.75 22.30
N ARG A 48 -5.95 25.32 21.17
CA ARG A 48 -5.95 26.78 20.96
C ARG A 48 -6.84 27.50 21.96
N SER A 49 -7.97 26.90 22.35
CA SER A 49 -8.86 27.47 23.37
C SER A 49 -8.23 27.57 24.75
N LYS A 50 -7.20 26.74 25.01
CA LYS A 50 -6.46 26.68 26.28
C LYS A 50 -5.19 27.54 26.27
N ILE A 51 -4.75 28.04 25.11
CA ILE A 51 -3.53 28.86 24.96
C ILE A 51 -3.89 30.36 25.06
N PRO A 52 -3.15 31.16 25.87
CA PRO A 52 -3.36 32.61 25.95
C PRO A 52 -3.29 33.30 24.58
N ALA A 53 -4.16 34.29 24.35
CA ALA A 53 -4.31 34.97 23.06
C ALA A 53 -2.99 35.53 22.49
N ALA A 54 -2.05 35.92 23.35
CA ALA A 54 -0.73 36.42 22.98
C ALA A 54 0.16 35.40 22.23
N LEU A 55 -0.13 34.10 22.33
CA LEU A 55 0.65 33.01 21.72
C LEU A 55 -0.08 32.30 20.57
N GLN A 56 -1.28 32.77 20.19
CA GLN A 56 -2.15 32.08 19.21
C GLN A 56 -1.76 32.30 17.73
N ASN A 57 -0.70 33.07 17.45
CA ASN A 57 -0.31 33.46 16.09
C ASN A 57 0.68 32.50 15.40
N SER A 58 1.04 31.38 16.01
CA SER A 58 1.86 30.35 15.36
C SER A 58 1.00 29.48 14.43
N SER A 59 1.36 29.43 13.14
CA SER A 59 0.78 28.45 12.21
C SER A 59 1.31 27.07 12.58
N CYS A 60 0.43 26.10 12.85
CA CYS A 60 0.81 24.72 13.11
C CYS A 60 0.94 23.96 11.77
N GLN A 61 2.06 23.26 11.56
CA GLN A 61 2.30 22.40 10.39
C GLN A 61 1.98 20.92 10.68
N CYS A 62 1.01 20.67 11.55
CA CYS A 62 0.68 19.36 12.07
C CYS A 62 0.07 18.48 10.98
N LYS A 63 0.79 17.44 10.52
CA LYS A 63 0.23 16.41 9.63
C LYS A 63 -0.29 15.24 10.45
N ALA A 64 -1.56 14.87 10.23
CA ALA A 64 -2.12 13.65 10.77
C ALA A 64 -1.58 12.42 10.03
N THR A 65 -0.80 11.58 10.70
CA THR A 65 -0.34 10.29 10.19
C THR A 65 -0.90 9.17 11.09
N GLY A 66 -1.78 8.33 10.53
CA GLY A 66 -2.47 7.26 11.28
C GLY A 66 -1.52 6.13 11.67
N LYS A 67 -1.00 6.15 12.90
CA LYS A 67 0.06 5.24 13.38
C LYS A 67 -0.31 3.75 13.50
N THR A 68 -1.59 3.38 13.58
CA THR A 68 -2.01 1.95 13.60
C THR A 68 -2.11 1.32 12.22
N VAL A 69 -2.45 2.11 11.19
CA VAL A 69 -2.34 1.70 9.78
C VAL A 69 -0.88 1.43 9.42
N ILE A 70 0.07 2.08 10.09
CA ILE A 70 1.51 1.86 9.91
C ILE A 70 1.91 0.44 10.31
N LYS A 71 1.38 -0.18 11.39
CA LYS A 71 1.86 -1.53 11.78
C LYS A 71 1.40 -2.64 10.82
N CYS A 72 0.13 -2.63 10.41
CA CYS A 72 -0.38 -3.62 9.44
C CYS A 72 0.18 -3.36 8.03
N ARG A 73 0.40 -2.09 7.67
CA ARG A 73 1.16 -1.71 6.49
C ARG A 73 2.58 -2.27 6.60
N ASN A 74 3.32 -1.99 7.66
CA ASN A 74 4.70 -2.47 7.84
C ASN A 74 4.78 -4.00 7.67
N ASP A 75 3.86 -4.77 8.23
CA ASP A 75 3.84 -6.24 8.05
C ASP A 75 3.60 -6.68 6.58
N LEU A 76 2.74 -5.98 5.82
CA LEU A 76 2.51 -6.24 4.40
C LEU A 76 3.66 -5.73 3.51
N MET A 77 4.22 -4.56 3.84
CA MET A 77 5.30 -3.90 3.10
C MET A 77 6.67 -4.51 3.37
N HIS A 78 6.82 -5.34 4.41
CA HIS A 78 8.00 -6.18 4.60
C HIS A 78 8.00 -7.44 3.72
N SER A 79 6.90 -7.76 3.03
CA SER A 79 6.89 -8.76 1.95
C SER A 79 7.44 -8.11 0.68
N SER A 80 8.77 -8.04 0.60
CA SER A 80 9.50 -7.51 -0.57
C SER A 80 9.36 -8.38 -1.82
N ASP A 81 8.79 -9.58 -1.68
CA ASP A 81 8.46 -10.52 -2.74
C ASP A 81 7.01 -10.39 -3.24
N MET A 82 6.25 -9.39 -2.75
CA MET A 82 4.87 -9.10 -3.14
C MET A 82 3.94 -10.31 -2.98
N SER A 83 4.17 -11.11 -1.93
CA SER A 83 3.54 -12.41 -1.74
C SER A 83 3.32 -12.73 -0.26
N VAL A 84 2.08 -13.05 0.12
CA VAL A 84 1.76 -13.45 1.49
C VAL A 84 0.96 -14.75 1.55
N SER A 85 1.20 -15.52 2.60
CA SER A 85 0.51 -16.81 2.80
C SER A 85 -0.97 -16.64 3.08
N ALA A 86 -1.77 -17.67 2.80
CA ALA A 86 -3.21 -17.68 3.11
C ALA A 86 -3.47 -17.57 4.63
N ASN A 87 -2.64 -18.21 5.46
CA ASN A 87 -2.74 -18.11 6.92
C ASN A 87 -2.54 -16.66 7.38
N TRP A 88 -1.53 -15.99 6.82
CA TRP A 88 -1.30 -14.59 7.11
C TRP A 88 -2.48 -13.70 6.68
N LEU A 89 -3.07 -13.96 5.49
CA LEU A 89 -4.23 -13.21 5.01
C LEU A 89 -5.45 -13.38 5.95
N ASN A 90 -5.66 -14.58 6.49
CA ASN A 90 -6.73 -14.84 7.45
C ASN A 90 -6.50 -14.07 8.76
N ASP A 91 -5.29 -14.09 9.30
CA ASP A 91 -4.93 -13.32 10.50
C ASP A 91 -5.08 -11.82 10.27
N PHE A 92 -4.66 -11.34 9.10
CA PHE A 92 -4.87 -9.96 8.65
C PHE A 92 -6.36 -9.61 8.59
N GLY A 93 -7.19 -10.48 7.98
CA GLY A 93 -8.63 -10.30 7.89
C GLY A 93 -9.30 -10.16 9.26
N ASN A 94 -8.89 -10.97 10.24
CA ASN A 94 -9.38 -10.88 11.62
C ASN A 94 -8.98 -9.55 12.28
N LYS A 95 -7.73 -9.13 12.14
CA LYS A 95 -7.25 -7.83 12.65
C LYS A 95 -8.02 -6.67 12.01
N LEU A 96 -8.27 -6.75 10.71
CA LEU A 96 -8.98 -5.72 9.97
C LEU A 96 -10.44 -5.61 10.40
N GLN A 97 -11.12 -6.74 10.63
CA GLN A 97 -12.48 -6.76 11.15
C GLN A 97 -12.59 -6.10 12.53
N ASN A 98 -11.66 -6.39 13.44
CA ASN A 98 -11.61 -5.74 14.75
C ASN A 98 -11.47 -4.22 14.62
N LEU A 99 -10.58 -3.77 13.73
CA LEU A 99 -10.37 -2.34 13.48
C LEU A 99 -11.63 -1.68 12.89
N ILE A 100 -12.28 -2.30 11.91
CA ILE A 100 -13.55 -1.81 11.36
C ILE A 100 -14.61 -1.69 12.47
N ALA A 101 -14.68 -2.66 13.39
CA ALA A 101 -15.63 -2.64 14.50
C ALA A 101 -15.38 -1.49 15.49
N GLU A 102 -14.12 -1.15 15.77
CA GLU A 102 -13.76 0.01 16.60
C GLU A 102 -14.23 1.33 15.97
N PHE A 103 -14.11 1.45 14.65
CA PHE A 103 -14.47 2.66 13.90
C PHE A 103 -15.87 2.62 13.28
N LYS A 104 -16.76 1.73 13.73
CA LYS A 104 -18.15 1.63 13.24
C LYS A 104 -18.98 2.90 13.35
N HIS A 105 -18.54 3.84 14.19
CA HIS A 105 -19.14 5.15 14.38
C HIS A 105 -18.78 6.15 13.27
N VAL A 106 -17.73 5.86 12.49
CA VAL A 106 -17.31 6.67 11.33
C VAL A 106 -18.21 6.33 10.14
N PRO A 107 -18.99 7.27 9.59
CA PRO A 107 -19.97 6.98 8.54
C PRO A 107 -19.37 6.31 7.31
N LYS A 108 -18.23 6.83 6.82
CA LYS A 108 -17.57 6.29 5.62
C LYS A 108 -17.05 4.87 5.79
N ILE A 109 -16.58 4.50 7.00
CA ILE A 109 -16.22 3.11 7.30
C ILE A 109 -17.44 2.21 7.27
N LYS A 110 -18.56 2.66 7.85
CA LYS A 110 -19.80 1.88 7.82
C LYS A 110 -20.22 1.58 6.38
N ASP A 111 -20.12 2.57 5.49
CA ASP A 111 -20.50 2.45 4.09
C ASP A 111 -19.53 1.58 3.27
N GLU A 112 -18.24 1.62 3.57
CA GLU A 112 -17.20 0.90 2.82
C GLU A 112 -16.83 -0.47 3.40
N SER A 113 -17.20 -0.76 4.65
CA SER A 113 -16.88 -2.01 5.34
C SER A 113 -17.34 -3.27 4.57
N GLY A 114 -18.52 -3.21 3.96
CA GLY A 114 -19.03 -4.31 3.12
C GLY A 114 -18.12 -4.62 1.93
N LYS A 115 -17.58 -3.58 1.28
CA LYS A 115 -16.64 -3.73 0.15
C LYS A 115 -15.33 -4.34 0.61
N ILE A 116 -14.80 -3.91 1.75
CA ILE A 116 -13.56 -4.44 2.32
C ILE A 116 -13.71 -5.95 2.61
N LEU A 117 -14.82 -6.35 3.24
CA LEU A 117 -15.10 -7.75 3.52
C LEU A 117 -15.31 -8.57 2.25
N GLN A 118 -15.93 -7.99 1.23
CA GLN A 118 -16.09 -8.62 -0.07
C GLN A 118 -14.74 -8.87 -0.77
N VAL A 119 -13.80 -7.92 -0.71
CA VAL A 119 -12.46 -8.10 -1.28
C VAL A 119 -11.73 -9.29 -0.63
N LEU A 120 -11.82 -9.42 0.71
CA LEU A 120 -11.19 -10.52 1.43
C LEU A 120 -11.78 -11.89 1.10
N SER A 121 -13.10 -11.99 0.89
CA SER A 121 -13.80 -13.25 0.65
C SER A 121 -13.87 -13.68 -0.82
N SER A 122 -13.53 -12.80 -1.75
CA SER A 122 -13.60 -13.09 -3.20
C SER A 122 -12.41 -13.95 -3.66
N ASP A 123 -12.59 -14.86 -4.62
CA ASP A 123 -11.53 -15.78 -5.08
C ASP A 123 -10.50 -15.15 -6.04
N TRP A 124 -10.83 -14.04 -6.71
CA TRP A 124 -9.94 -13.31 -7.65
C TRP A 124 -9.29 -14.21 -8.72
N PHE A 125 -9.95 -15.30 -9.11
CA PHE A 125 -9.49 -16.14 -10.20
C PHE A 125 -9.66 -15.42 -11.54
N VAL A 126 -8.61 -15.40 -12.35
CA VAL A 126 -8.62 -14.79 -13.68
C VAL A 126 -8.60 -15.93 -14.70
N GLU A 127 -9.71 -16.09 -15.42
CA GLU A 127 -9.80 -17.04 -16.52
C GLU A 127 -9.10 -16.51 -17.77
N ASP A 128 -8.49 -17.42 -18.52
CA ASP A 128 -7.95 -17.15 -19.84
C ASP A 128 -9.12 -17.15 -20.84
N CYS A 129 -9.64 -15.95 -21.17
CA CYS A 129 -10.80 -15.78 -22.04
C CYS A 129 -10.49 -15.99 -23.54
N ASP A 130 -9.31 -16.50 -23.92
CA ASP A 130 -8.93 -16.72 -25.32
C ASP A 130 -9.69 -17.86 -26.03
N ARG A 131 -10.88 -18.29 -25.56
CA ARG A 131 -11.59 -19.43 -26.17
C ARG A 131 -13.07 -19.33 -26.49
N TYR A 132 -13.78 -18.25 -26.19
CA TYR A 132 -15.17 -18.13 -26.67
C TYR A 132 -15.50 -16.68 -27.01
N GLU A 133 -15.66 -16.40 -28.31
CA GLU A 133 -16.57 -15.34 -28.76
C GLU A 133 -17.92 -15.64 -28.08
N THR A 134 -18.26 -14.88 -27.04
CA THR A 134 -19.59 -14.92 -26.43
C THR A 134 -20.32 -13.64 -26.81
N ASP A 135 -21.20 -13.84 -27.76
CA ASP A 135 -22.46 -13.16 -27.96
C ASP A 135 -23.11 -12.64 -26.66
N GLY A 136 -22.85 -11.37 -26.35
CA GLY A 136 -23.86 -10.46 -25.79
C GLY A 136 -24.34 -10.68 -24.34
N LEU A 137 -23.59 -11.36 -23.47
CA LEU A 137 -23.87 -11.31 -22.03
C LEU A 137 -23.18 -10.11 -21.36
N PRO A 138 -23.90 -9.29 -20.57
CA PRO A 138 -23.29 -8.16 -19.88
C PRO A 138 -22.27 -8.69 -18.86
N SER A 139 -21.05 -8.15 -18.95
CA SER A 139 -19.95 -8.42 -18.03
C SER A 139 -20.43 -8.31 -16.58
N ARG A 140 -20.20 -9.38 -15.81
CA ARG A 140 -20.43 -9.43 -14.37
C ARG A 140 -19.89 -8.16 -13.73
N GLU A 141 -20.79 -7.38 -13.13
CA GLU A 141 -20.53 -6.03 -12.62
C GLU A 141 -19.24 -6.01 -11.75
N GLU A 142 -18.26 -5.23 -12.20
CA GLU A 142 -17.02 -4.96 -11.47
C GLU A 142 -17.35 -4.15 -10.22
N THR A 143 -17.65 -4.81 -9.11
CA THR A 143 -17.98 -4.16 -7.82
C THR A 143 -16.78 -3.49 -7.12
N THR A 144 -15.64 -3.27 -7.79
CA THR A 144 -14.45 -2.63 -7.24
C THR A 144 -14.17 -1.30 -7.92
N SER A 145 -14.12 -0.20 -7.15
CA SER A 145 -13.88 1.15 -7.66
C SER A 145 -12.49 1.38 -8.29
N LEU A 146 -11.54 0.46 -8.11
CA LEU A 146 -10.20 0.49 -8.70
C LEU A 146 -9.94 -0.80 -9.47
N SER A 147 -9.29 -0.68 -10.63
CA SER A 147 -8.80 -1.84 -11.38
C SER A 147 -7.64 -2.50 -10.63
N VAL A 148 -7.43 -3.80 -10.86
CA VAL A 148 -6.31 -4.54 -10.25
C VAL A 148 -4.97 -3.87 -10.52
N TYR A 149 -4.75 -3.43 -11.77
CA TYR A 149 -3.55 -2.72 -12.18
C TYR A 149 -3.31 -1.43 -11.39
N GLU A 150 -4.36 -0.65 -11.13
CA GLU A 150 -4.23 0.58 -10.34
C GLU A 150 -3.87 0.28 -8.88
N VAL A 151 -4.42 -0.80 -8.33
CA VAL A 151 -4.04 -1.29 -7.00
C VAL A 151 -2.58 -1.74 -6.97
N GLU A 152 -2.13 -2.53 -7.96
CA GLU A 152 -0.74 -2.98 -8.09
C GLU A 152 0.22 -1.79 -8.05
N LYS A 153 -0.03 -0.76 -8.87
CA LYS A 153 0.80 0.44 -8.91
C LYS A 153 0.84 1.17 -7.57
N GLN A 154 -0.31 1.38 -6.92
CA GLN A 154 -0.33 2.09 -5.64
C GLN A 154 0.43 1.34 -4.55
N LEU A 155 0.37 0.01 -4.53
CA LEU A 155 1.08 -0.79 -3.54
C LEU A 155 2.59 -0.80 -3.80
N ILE A 156 3.01 -0.93 -5.06
CA ILE A 156 4.43 -0.88 -5.43
C ILE A 156 5.01 0.51 -5.15
N GLN A 157 4.28 1.57 -5.49
CA GLN A 157 4.69 2.95 -5.17
C GLN A 157 4.89 3.12 -3.65
N GLN A 158 3.93 2.65 -2.85
CA GLN A 158 4.06 2.72 -1.39
C GLN A 158 5.26 1.92 -0.87
N LEU A 159 5.60 0.80 -1.51
CA LEU A 159 6.73 -0.04 -1.13
C LEU A 159 8.03 0.68 -1.37
N LEU A 160 8.20 1.22 -2.57
CA LEU A 160 9.36 2.02 -2.94
C LEU A 160 9.50 3.25 -2.03
N GLU A 161 8.42 3.99 -1.77
CA GLU A 161 8.47 5.16 -0.88
C GLU A 161 8.84 4.79 0.56
N GLU A 162 8.31 3.69 1.09
CA GLU A 162 8.62 3.23 2.43
C GLU A 162 10.08 2.76 2.55
N THR A 163 10.56 1.96 1.60
CA THR A 163 11.96 1.54 1.56
C THR A 163 12.88 2.75 1.49
N TYR A 164 12.56 3.73 0.64
CA TYR A 164 13.35 4.95 0.51
C TYR A 164 13.38 5.75 1.83
N PHE A 165 12.22 5.95 2.45
CA PHE A 165 12.10 6.65 3.73
C PHE A 165 12.91 5.96 4.84
N GLN A 166 12.88 4.62 4.91
CA GLN A 166 13.62 3.87 5.92
C GLN A 166 15.14 4.00 5.72
N ILE A 167 15.63 4.02 4.48
CA ILE A 167 17.06 4.20 4.18
C ILE A 167 17.49 5.63 4.50
N GLU A 168 16.72 6.64 4.11
CA GLU A 168 17.00 8.04 4.43
C GLU A 168 17.03 8.30 5.94
N ASP A 169 16.08 7.75 6.70
CA ASP A 169 15.99 7.93 8.16
C ASP A 169 17.18 7.28 8.88
N LYS A 170 17.59 6.08 8.45
CA LYS A 170 18.79 5.39 8.98
C LYS A 170 20.09 6.04 8.50
N ASN A 171 20.07 6.76 7.39
CA ASN A 171 21.20 7.38 6.69
C ASN A 171 22.40 6.42 6.50
N THR A 172 22.12 5.13 6.31
CA THR A 172 23.10 4.05 6.12
C THR A 172 22.50 3.02 5.17
N TRP A 173 23.34 2.34 4.39
CA TRP A 173 22.89 1.33 3.45
C TRP A 173 23.25 -0.08 3.95
N THR A 174 22.26 -0.92 4.19
CA THR A 174 22.49 -2.29 4.70
C THR A 174 22.38 -3.35 3.61
N GLN A 175 22.89 -4.55 3.89
CA GLN A 175 22.70 -5.71 3.00
C GLN A 175 21.22 -6.03 2.79
N GLN A 176 20.40 -5.89 3.83
CA GLN A 176 18.95 -6.11 3.75
C GLN A 176 18.28 -5.14 2.77
N ASP A 177 18.73 -3.89 2.71
CA ASP A 177 18.21 -2.88 1.78
C ASP A 177 18.57 -3.26 0.33
N ASN A 178 19.79 -3.75 0.10
CA ASN A 178 20.19 -4.28 -1.20
C ASN A 178 19.33 -5.50 -1.60
N ASP A 179 19.16 -6.48 -0.71
CA ASP A 179 18.38 -7.68 -1.00
C ASP A 179 16.91 -7.35 -1.30
N THR A 180 16.33 -6.41 -0.56
CA THR A 180 14.98 -5.88 -0.79
C THR A 180 14.88 -5.23 -2.17
N LEU A 181 15.81 -4.33 -2.50
CA LEU A 181 15.81 -3.64 -3.79
C LEU A 181 16.01 -4.60 -4.97
N GLN A 182 16.88 -5.60 -4.83
CA GLN A 182 17.08 -6.62 -5.87
C GLN A 182 15.81 -7.46 -6.08
N THR A 183 15.09 -7.79 -5.00
CA THR A 183 13.81 -8.50 -5.08
C THR A 183 12.79 -7.68 -5.87
N ILE A 184 12.65 -6.39 -5.55
CA ILE A 184 11.74 -5.48 -6.25
C ILE A 184 12.15 -5.30 -7.73
N LYS A 185 13.44 -5.07 -8.01
CA LYS A 185 13.97 -4.93 -9.37
C LYS A 185 13.70 -6.15 -10.22
N LYS A 186 13.94 -7.35 -9.67
CA LYS A 186 13.67 -8.61 -10.34
C LYS A 186 12.18 -8.72 -10.67
N PHE A 187 11.31 -8.49 -9.69
CA PHE A 187 9.87 -8.55 -9.90
C PHE A 187 9.41 -7.59 -11.00
N LEU A 188 9.86 -6.34 -10.98
CA LEU A 188 9.49 -5.37 -12.03
C LEU A 188 10.03 -5.81 -13.39
N SER A 189 11.26 -6.30 -13.47
CA SER A 189 11.83 -6.79 -14.73
C SER A 189 11.05 -7.97 -15.33
N ASP A 190 10.50 -8.84 -14.48
CA ASP A 190 9.65 -9.96 -14.88
C ASP A 190 8.23 -9.51 -15.30
N ASN A 191 7.86 -8.24 -15.04
CA ASN A 191 6.54 -7.67 -15.25
C ASN A 191 6.63 -6.32 -15.99
N GLU A 192 6.81 -6.38 -17.31
CA GLU A 192 7.08 -5.21 -18.17
C GLU A 192 5.98 -4.12 -18.09
N ASP A 193 4.73 -4.54 -17.89
CA ASP A 193 3.56 -3.66 -17.74
C ASP A 193 3.62 -2.76 -16.50
N LEU A 194 4.31 -3.21 -15.45
CA LEU A 194 4.58 -2.42 -14.24
C LEU A 194 5.94 -1.75 -14.32
N HIS A 195 6.93 -2.39 -14.94
CA HIS A 195 8.30 -1.87 -15.02
C HIS A 195 8.36 -0.46 -15.62
N SER A 196 7.58 -0.17 -16.66
CA SER A 196 7.57 1.13 -17.33
C SER A 196 7.31 2.29 -16.37
N ASP A 197 6.45 2.06 -15.39
CA ASP A 197 5.93 3.11 -14.51
C ASP A 197 6.92 3.44 -13.37
N PHE A 198 7.78 2.48 -13.00
CA PHE A 198 8.68 2.61 -11.85
C PHE A 198 10.17 2.76 -12.21
N LYS A 199 10.50 2.96 -13.49
CA LYS A 199 11.91 3.15 -13.93
C LYS A 199 12.60 4.30 -13.18
N ALA A 200 11.89 5.41 -13.00
CA ALA A 200 12.43 6.59 -12.32
C ALA A 200 12.75 6.30 -10.85
N ASP A 201 11.88 5.58 -10.15
CA ASP A 201 12.09 5.17 -8.76
C ASP A 201 13.28 4.23 -8.62
N ILE A 202 13.46 3.29 -9.56
CA ILE A 202 14.63 2.42 -9.57
C ILE A 202 15.94 3.20 -9.73
N VAL A 203 16.01 4.16 -10.66
CA VAL A 203 17.19 5.02 -10.84
C VAL A 203 17.45 5.88 -9.59
N ARG A 204 16.39 6.34 -8.93
CA ARG A 204 16.49 7.09 -7.67
C ARG A 204 17.16 6.25 -6.57
N PHE A 205 16.81 4.97 -6.44
CA PHE A 205 17.47 4.07 -5.49
C PHE A 205 18.95 3.85 -5.80
N GLU A 206 19.30 3.69 -7.08
CA GLU A 206 20.70 3.55 -7.50
C GLU A 206 21.52 4.79 -7.16
N SER A 207 20.93 5.96 -7.36
CA SER A 207 21.55 7.24 -6.99
C SER A 207 21.76 7.36 -5.47
N LEU A 208 20.77 6.94 -4.67
CA LEU A 208 20.86 6.92 -3.21
C LEU A 208 21.96 5.97 -2.72
N TYR A 209 22.05 4.77 -3.31
CA TYR A 209 23.11 3.81 -3.01
C TYR A 209 24.49 4.39 -3.28
N SER A 210 24.70 4.99 -4.46
CA SER A 210 25.97 5.63 -4.80
C SER A 210 26.32 6.74 -3.82
N HIS A 211 25.36 7.58 -3.43
CA HIS A 211 25.62 8.67 -2.48
C HIS A 211 26.03 8.16 -1.09
N LEU A 212 25.30 7.20 -0.53
CA LEU A 212 25.54 6.71 0.84
C LEU A 212 26.85 5.89 0.94
N THR A 213 27.16 5.07 -0.07
CA THR A 213 28.40 4.29 -0.08
C THR A 213 29.65 5.14 -0.32
N PHE A 214 29.55 6.22 -1.10
CA PHE A 214 30.67 7.16 -1.28
C PHE A 214 30.93 7.98 -0.02
N ALA A 215 29.88 8.36 0.72
CA ALA A 215 30.00 9.08 1.99
C ALA A 215 30.67 8.23 3.08
N GLU A 216 30.41 6.93 3.13
CA GLU A 216 31.09 5.99 4.03
C GLU A 216 32.58 5.84 3.67
N GLY A 217 32.94 5.88 2.39
CA GLY A 217 34.32 5.79 1.91
C GLY A 217 35.19 7.04 2.12
N CYS A 218 34.57 8.21 2.31
CA CYS A 218 35.27 9.48 2.55
C CYS A 218 35.46 9.84 4.04
N SER A 219 35.03 8.98 4.96
CA SER A 219 35.09 9.23 6.42
C SER A 219 36.35 8.64 7.10
N LEU A 220 37.43 8.40 6.34
CA LEU A 220 38.72 7.88 6.84
C LEU A 220 39.85 8.90 6.71
#